data_AF-A0A9D1C6X5-F1
#
_entry.id   AF-A0A9D1C6X5-F1
#
_cell.length_a   1.000
_cell.length_b   1.000
_cell.length_c   1.000
_cell.angle_alpha   90.00
_cell.angle_beta   90.00
_cell.angle_gamma   90.00
#
_symmetry.space_group_name_H-M   'P 1'
#
loop_
_entity.id
_entity.type
_entity.pdbx_description
1 polymer ?
#
loop_
_entity_poly.entity_id
_entity_poly.type
_entity_poly.pdbx_seq_one_letter_code
_entity_poly.pdbx_strand_id
1 'polypeptide(L)' 'MEVGIGWDLINNAIKRVLPDIDSSMDVINLIQEKVDKGEVGAKTGKGFYDWTPESAEATRRKMANAFIEIEKWSQDSG' A
#
# COMPACT_ATOMS: atom_id res chain seq x y z
N MET A 1 7.17 -5.22 11.75
CA MET A 1 6.98 -5.40 10.30
C MET A 1 5.83 -4.49 9.91
N GLU A 2 6.17 -3.34 9.36
CA GLU A 2 5.31 -2.17 9.27
C GLU A 2 4.16 -2.37 8.27
N VAL A 3 3.00 -1.84 8.64
CA VAL A 3 1.75 -1.99 7.91
C VAL A 3 1.76 -1.01 6.76
N GLY A 4 2.18 -1.49 5.59
CA GLY A 4 2.13 -0.74 4.36
C GLY A 4 3.30 0.25 4.24
N ILE A 5 3.98 0.15 3.12
CA ILE A 5 4.87 1.17 2.60
C ILE A 5 4.11 2.51 2.72
N GLY A 6 4.58 3.42 3.57
CA GLY A 6 3.87 4.68 3.80
C GLY A 6 3.56 5.37 2.47
N TRP A 7 2.34 5.89 2.31
CA TRP A 7 1.91 6.54 1.07
C TRP A 7 2.86 7.64 0.61
N ASP A 8 3.67 8.20 1.52
CA ASP A 8 4.74 9.15 1.24
C ASP A 8 5.82 8.57 0.29
N LEU A 9 6.22 7.32 0.49
CA LEU A 9 7.19 6.64 -0.39
C LEU A 9 6.58 6.33 -1.75
N ILE A 10 5.31 5.89 -1.74
CA ILE A 10 4.54 5.61 -2.96
C ILE A 10 4.35 6.91 -3.76
N ASN A 11 4.04 8.03 -3.09
CA ASN A 11 3.84 9.34 -3.72
C ASN A 11 5.13 9.82 -4.43
N ASN A 12 6.30 9.64 -3.80
CA ASN A 12 7.58 9.97 -4.42
C ASN A 12 7.90 9.11 -5.65
N ALA A 13 7.62 7.81 -5.59
CA ALA A 13 7.84 6.91 -6.71
C ALA A 13 6.88 7.21 -7.88
N ILE A 14 5.60 7.40 -7.57
CA ILE A 14 4.55 7.67 -8.55
C ILE A 14 4.79 9.01 -9.27
N LYS A 15 5.19 10.08 -8.58
CA LYS A 15 5.52 11.37 -9.22
C LYS A 15 6.57 11.25 -10.32
N ARG A 16 7.45 10.24 -10.25
CA ARG A 16 8.51 10.04 -11.24
C ARG A 16 8.09 9.13 -12.39
N VAL A 17 7.26 8.12 -12.13
CA VAL A 17 6.94 7.07 -13.12
C VAL A 17 5.59 7.31 -13.79
N LEU A 18 4.63 7.92 -13.09
CA LEU A 18 3.28 8.05 -13.61
C LEU A 18 3.19 8.89 -14.89
N PRO A 19 3.91 10.01 -15.06
CA PRO A 19 3.83 10.82 -16.30
C PRO A 19 4.18 10.05 -17.58
N ASP A 20 4.99 8.98 -17.47
CA ASP A 20 5.39 8.13 -18.58
C ASP A 20 4.35 7.02 -18.89
N ILE A 21 3.42 6.76 -17.96
CA ILE A 21 2.41 5.68 -18.05
C ILE A 21 1.00 6.26 -18.25
N ASP A 22 0.71 7.39 -17.62
CA ASP A 22 -0.56 8.08 -17.62
C ASP A 22 -0.31 9.59 -17.63
N SER A 23 -0.77 10.25 -18.69
CA SER A 23 -0.65 11.71 -18.83
C SER A 23 -1.70 12.47 -18.03
N SER A 24 -2.72 11.77 -17.48
CA SER A 24 -3.67 12.37 -16.56
C SER A 24 -3.04 12.51 -15.16
N MET A 25 -3.08 13.72 -14.60
CA MET A 25 -2.57 13.99 -13.25
C MET A 25 -3.57 13.59 -12.15
N ASP A 26 -4.70 13.01 -12.52
CA ASP A 26 -5.84 12.79 -11.61
C ASP A 26 -5.51 11.79 -10.49
N VAL A 27 -4.75 10.74 -10.81
CA VAL A 27 -4.28 9.75 -9.83
C VAL A 27 -3.30 10.40 -8.83
N ILE A 28 -2.40 11.28 -9.31
CA ILE A 28 -1.46 12.00 -8.45
C ILE A 28 -2.22 12.95 -7.51
N ASN A 29 -3.21 13.66 -8.04
CA ASN A 29 -4.03 14.60 -7.27
C ASN A 29 -4.81 13.88 -6.16
N LEU A 30 -5.44 12.74 -6.47
CA LEU A 30 -6.17 11.93 -5.50
C LEU A 30 -5.27 11.42 -4.37
N ILE A 31 -4.05 10.98 -4.71
CA ILE A 31 -3.08 10.51 -3.71
C ILE A 31 -2.61 11.68 -2.84
N GLN A 32 -2.30 12.82 -3.45
CA GLN A 32 -1.84 14.01 -2.72
C GLN A 32 -2.90 14.53 -1.74
N GLU A 33 -4.18 14.56 -2.15
CA GLU A 33 -5.29 14.95 -1.28
C GLU A 33 -5.39 14.06 -0.03
N LYS A 34 -5.19 12.75 -0.16
CA LYS A 34 -5.22 11.83 0.99
C LYS A 34 -4.04 12.03 1.92
N VAL A 35 -2.86 12.28 1.37
CA VAL A 35 -1.65 12.59 2.16
C VAL A 35 -1.84 13.88 2.94
N ASP A 36 -2.35 14.94 2.29
CA ASP A 36 -2.58 16.24 2.91
C ASP A 36 -3.62 16.16 4.06
N LYS A 37 -4.59 15.25 3.95
CA LYS A 37 -5.57 14.95 5.02
C LYS A 37 -5.03 14.01 6.11
N GLY A 38 -3.80 13.53 6.00
CA GLY A 38 -3.26 12.50 6.91
C GLY A 38 -3.96 11.15 6.79
N GLU A 39 -4.72 10.89 5.72
CA GLU A 39 -5.38 9.62 5.44
C GLU A 39 -4.40 8.66 4.78
N VAL A 40 -3.35 8.29 5.52
CA VAL A 40 -2.22 7.50 5.02
C VAL A 40 -2.30 6.01 5.41
N GLY A 41 -3.51 5.49 5.51
CA GLY A 41 -3.80 4.05 5.63
C GLY A 41 -3.98 3.56 7.06
N ALA A 42 -3.65 2.29 7.28
CA ALA A 42 -3.96 1.61 8.54
C ALA A 42 -3.33 2.26 9.78
N LYS A 43 -2.16 2.90 9.63
CA LYS A 43 -1.47 3.60 10.73
C LYS A 43 -2.24 4.82 11.26
N THR A 44 -3.09 5.43 10.43
CA THR A 44 -3.94 6.58 10.77
C THR A 44 -5.42 6.21 10.88
N GLY A 45 -5.77 4.92 10.79
CA GLY A 45 -7.15 4.44 10.81
C GLY A 45 -7.93 4.70 9.51
N LYS A 46 -7.32 5.36 8.51
CA LYS A 46 -8.00 5.73 7.27
C LYS A 46 -7.03 5.98 6.12
N GLY A 47 -7.36 5.50 4.93
CA GLY A 47 -6.69 5.77 3.67
C GLY A 47 -7.66 5.70 2.50
N PHE A 48 -7.41 4.80 1.54
CA PHE A 48 -8.47 4.43 0.57
C PHE A 48 -9.62 3.65 1.20
N TYR A 49 -9.36 3.02 2.35
CA TYR A 49 -10.32 2.29 3.15
C TYR A 49 -10.31 2.82 4.59
N ASP A 50 -11.41 2.62 5.30
CA ASP A 50 -11.46 2.77 6.75
C ASP A 50 -10.82 1.54 7.41
N TRP A 51 -9.97 1.77 8.39
CA TRP A 51 -9.19 0.74 9.06
C TRP A 51 -9.58 0.64 10.53
N THR A 52 -10.05 -0.54 10.93
CA THR A 52 -10.14 -0.90 12.33
C THR A 52 -8.85 -1.64 12.73
N PRO A 53 -8.51 -1.70 14.03
CA PRO A 53 -7.39 -2.52 14.50
C PRO A 53 -7.48 -3.97 14.01
N GLU A 54 -8.68 -4.54 13.96
CA GLU A 54 -8.96 -5.90 13.52
C GLU A 54 -8.72 -6.07 12.02
N SER A 55 -9.19 -5.13 11.18
CA SER A 55 -9.01 -5.23 9.73
C SER A 55 -7.54 -5.03 9.34
N ALA A 56 -6.82 -4.15 10.04
CA ALA A 56 -5.39 -3.97 9.86
C ALA A 56 -4.60 -5.24 10.22
N GLU A 57 -4.95 -5.90 11.32
CA GLU A 57 -4.32 -7.16 11.75
C GLU A 57 -4.67 -8.33 10.81
N ALA A 58 -5.92 -8.42 10.37
CA ALA A 58 -6.34 -9.44 9.41
C ALA A 58 -5.56 -9.32 8.08
N THR A 59 -5.38 -8.09 7.58
CA THR A 59 -4.60 -7.84 6.36
C THR A 59 -3.13 -8.19 6.56
N ARG A 60 -2.52 -7.82 7.70
CA ARG A 60 -1.14 -8.23 8.03
C ARG A 60 -0.98 -9.76 7.99
N ARG A 61 -1.89 -10.50 8.62
CA ARG A 61 -1.84 -11.97 8.64
C ARG A 61 -1.99 -12.57 7.25
N LYS A 62 -2.91 -12.05 6.44
CA LYS A 62 -3.08 -12.50 5.04
C LYS A 62 -1.79 -12.33 4.24
N MET A 63 -1.12 -11.18 4.36
CA MET A 63 0.16 -10.93 3.68
C MET A 63 1.26 -11.89 4.16
N ALA A 64 1.38 -12.09 5.47
CA ALA A 64 2.37 -13.03 6.03
C ALA A 64 2.16 -14.46 5.50
N ASN A 65 0.91 -14.93 5.46
CA ASN A 65 0.59 -16.26 4.94
C ASN A 65 0.91 -16.37 3.45
N ALA A 66 0.57 -15.35 2.65
CA ALA A 66 0.88 -15.35 1.21
C ALA A 66 2.39 -15.44 0.95
N PHE A 67 3.23 -14.74 1.73
CA PHE A 67 4.68 -14.84 1.59
C PHE A 67 5.22 -16.22 1.95
N ILE A 68 4.70 -16.86 3.01
CA ILE A 68 5.06 -18.23 3.37
C ILE A 68 4.69 -19.22 2.26
N GLU A 69 3.53 -19.05 1.63
CA GLU A 69 3.10 -19.91 0.51
C GLU A 69 3.98 -19.74 -0.73
N ILE A 70 4.34 -18.50 -1.07
CA ILE A 70 5.27 -18.21 -2.17
C ILE A 70 6.65 -18.82 -1.90
N GLU A 71 7.15 -18.73 -0.67
CA GLU A 71 8.44 -19.33 -0.30
C GLU A 71 8.41 -20.85 -0.44
N LYS A 72 7.36 -21.52 0.05
CA LYS A 72 7.18 -22.97 -0.13
C LYS A 72 7.18 -23.36 -1.61
N TRP A 73 6.41 -22.65 -2.43
CA TRP A 73 6.40 -22.86 -3.88
C TRP A 73 7.80 -22.70 -4.51
N SER A 74 8.57 -21.70 -4.05
CA SER A 74 9.93 -21.49 -4.55
C SER A 74 10.90 -22.61 -4.17
N GLN A 75 10.72 -23.25 -3.01
CA GLN A 75 11.55 -24.37 -2.57
C GLN A 75 11.17 -25.69 -3.25
N ASP A 76 9.88 -25.90 -3.51
CA ASP A 76 9.37 -27.12 -4.16
C ASP A 76 9.58 -27.13 -5.69
N SER A 77 9.88 -25.96 -6.28
CA SER A 77 10.08 -25.79 -7.73
C SER A 77 11.56 -25.80 -8.16
N GLY A 78 12.49 -26.06 -7.23
CA GLY A 78 13.94 -26.16 -7.46
C GLY A 78 14.43 -27.61 -7.45
#